data_AF-A0A3B5QIP8-F1
#
_entry.id   AF-A0A3B5QIP8-F1
#
_cell.length_a   1.000
_cell.length_b   1.000
_cell.length_c   1.000
_cell.angle_alpha   90.00
_cell.angle_beta   90.00
_cell.angle_gamma   90.00
#
_symmetry.space_group_name_H-M   'P 1'
#
loop_
_entity.id
_entity.type
_entity.pdbx_description
1 polymer ?
#
loop_
_entity_poly.entity_id
_entity_poly.type
_entity_poly.pdbx_seq_one_letter_code
_entity_poly.pdbx_strand_id
1 'polypeptide(L)'
;MEYAEGKWITTTLHVHLRKSFNHTPLFIPSLSEDSWTLKYVTGDLFSCPRDESLAHCISEDIRMGAGIAEIFKKRFGEVPTLKEQKKVPGQCAVLTHDQRFIYYLITKKKASQKPTYDNLRKSLEDMKSHCLQNGVSRISIPRIGCGLDRLQWSKVSQILEQVFKETNITITVYSLPKKEETTVMKENMR
;
A
#
# COMPACT_ATOMS: atom_id res chain seq x y z
N MET A 1 37.92 -80.80 19.81
CA MET A 1 36.60 -80.27 20.23
C MET A 1 36.01 -79.59 19.01
N GLU A 2 35.27 -80.42 18.31
CA GLU A 2 34.63 -80.24 17.01
C GLU A 2 33.20 -79.77 17.28
N TYR A 3 32.59 -78.99 16.38
CA TYR A 3 31.34 -79.34 15.72
C TYR A 3 30.95 -78.22 14.75
N ALA A 4 30.70 -78.66 13.53
CA ALA A 4 30.37 -77.88 12.35
C ALA A 4 28.85 -77.77 12.15
N GLU A 5 28.47 -76.71 11.43
CA GLU A 5 27.39 -76.59 10.41
C GLU A 5 25.93 -76.97 10.73
N GLY A 6 25.00 -76.09 10.33
CA GLY A 6 23.57 -76.41 10.27
C GLY A 6 22.63 -75.31 9.79
N LYS A 7 22.59 -75.10 8.46
CA LYS A 7 21.48 -74.70 7.57
C LYS A 7 20.30 -73.84 8.08
N TRP A 8 20.02 -72.79 7.29
CA TRP A 8 18.80 -71.97 7.31
C TRP A 8 17.72 -72.57 6.39
N ILE A 9 16.47 -72.63 6.87
CA ILE A 9 15.28 -72.84 6.05
C ILE A 9 14.25 -71.73 6.31
N THR A 10 13.58 -71.37 5.23
CA THR A 10 12.66 -70.26 5.00
C THR A 10 11.34 -70.37 5.78
N THR A 11 10.64 -69.25 6.00
CA THR A 11 9.22 -69.05 5.59
C THR A 11 8.75 -67.64 5.95
N THR A 12 8.18 -66.95 4.95
CA THR A 12 7.48 -65.66 5.03
C THR A 12 6.06 -65.86 5.59
N LEU A 13 5.64 -65.03 6.54
CA LEU A 13 4.23 -64.79 6.85
C LEU A 13 3.96 -63.29 6.98
N HIS A 14 2.92 -62.86 6.27
CA HIS A 14 2.51 -61.48 6.08
C HIS A 14 1.29 -61.17 6.96
N VAL A 15 1.17 -59.87 7.27
CA VAL A 15 -0.01 -59.05 7.60
C VAL A 15 -0.57 -58.91 9.03
N HIS A 16 -0.82 -57.62 9.30
CA HIS A 16 -1.91 -56.97 10.05
C HIS A 16 -1.63 -56.55 11.50
N LEU A 17 -1.02 -55.37 11.64
CA LEU A 17 -1.16 -54.54 12.83
C LEU A 17 -2.07 -53.34 12.51
N ARG A 18 -3.33 -53.40 12.95
CA ARG A 18 -4.16 -52.21 13.16
C ARG A 18 -3.59 -51.47 14.37
N LYS A 19 -3.18 -50.22 14.21
CA LYS A 19 -3.07 -49.28 15.33
C LYS A 19 -3.87 -48.04 15.02
N SER A 20 -4.94 -47.90 15.80
CA SER A 20 -5.73 -46.69 15.92
C SER A 20 -4.83 -45.54 16.38
N PHE A 21 -4.78 -44.46 15.61
CA PHE A 21 -4.23 -43.18 16.07
C PHE A 21 -5.39 -42.19 16.13
N ASN A 22 -5.67 -41.74 17.35
CA ASN A 22 -6.61 -40.66 17.61
C ASN A 22 -6.04 -39.37 17.00
N HIS A 23 -6.61 -38.94 15.87
CA HIS A 23 -6.33 -37.63 15.28
C HIS A 23 -7.02 -36.55 16.13
N THR A 24 -6.26 -35.85 16.95
CA THR A 24 -6.62 -34.47 17.32
C THR A 24 -6.40 -33.61 16.08
N PRO A 25 -7.41 -32.87 15.58
CA PRO A 25 -7.19 -31.96 14.47
C PRO A 25 -6.24 -30.86 14.94
N LEU A 26 -5.10 -30.74 14.25
CA LEU A 26 -4.27 -29.53 14.30
C LEU A 26 -5.20 -28.35 13.96
N PHE A 27 -5.27 -27.38 14.86
CA PHE A 27 -5.89 -26.10 14.59
C PHE A 27 -5.11 -25.45 13.45
N ILE A 28 -5.59 -25.64 12.21
CA ILE A 28 -5.17 -24.83 11.08
C ILE A 28 -5.80 -23.47 11.35
N PRO A 29 -5.03 -22.41 11.66
CA PRO A 29 -5.60 -21.08 11.67
C PRO A 29 -6.21 -20.91 10.28
N SER A 30 -7.51 -20.65 10.21
CA SER A 30 -8.14 -20.23 8.97
C SER A 30 -7.23 -19.15 8.40
N LEU A 31 -6.69 -19.38 7.20
CA LEU A 31 -5.99 -18.36 6.44
C LEU A 31 -6.93 -17.16 6.45
N SER A 32 -6.62 -16.16 7.28
CA SER A 32 -7.28 -14.88 7.16
C SER A 32 -7.06 -14.48 5.71
N GLU A 33 -8.12 -14.02 5.05
CA GLU A 33 -7.98 -13.42 3.73
C GLU A 33 -7.14 -12.16 3.91
N ASP A 34 -5.81 -12.32 3.97
CA ASP A 34 -4.80 -11.27 4.03
C ASP A 34 -4.74 -10.58 2.65
N SER A 35 -5.89 -10.08 2.24
CA SER A 35 -6.10 -9.44 0.97
C SER A 35 -6.07 -7.94 1.19
N TRP A 36 -5.18 -7.30 0.45
CA TRP A 36 -5.17 -5.84 0.33
C TRP A 36 -6.56 -5.36 -0.11
N THR A 37 -6.92 -4.12 0.22
CA THR A 37 -8.21 -3.57 -0.22
C THR A 37 -8.05 -2.15 -0.73
N LEU A 38 -8.67 -1.85 -1.87
CA LEU A 38 -8.81 -0.49 -2.39
C LEU A 38 -10.25 0.01 -2.20
N LYS A 39 -10.42 1.01 -1.33
CA LYS A 39 -11.71 1.64 -1.06
C LYS A 39 -11.79 3.00 -1.72
N TYR A 40 -13.00 3.48 -2.00
CA TYR A 40 -13.26 4.81 -2.54
C TYR A 40 -14.25 5.56 -1.65
N VAL A 41 -13.93 6.81 -1.34
CA VAL A 41 -14.76 7.70 -0.52
C VAL A 41 -14.93 9.04 -1.23
N THR A 42 -16.16 9.55 -1.25
CA THR A 42 -16.42 10.93 -1.66
C THR A 42 -16.35 11.83 -0.43
N GLY A 43 -15.37 12.74 -0.37
CA GLY A 43 -15.13 13.58 0.81
C GLY A 43 -13.77 14.27 0.79
N ASP A 44 -13.50 15.07 1.83
CA ASP A 44 -12.18 15.66 2.06
C ASP A 44 -11.21 14.56 2.55
N LEU A 45 -10.03 14.46 1.93
CA LEU A 45 -9.00 13.52 2.37
C LEU A 45 -8.64 13.72 3.85
N PHE A 46 -8.59 14.97 4.29
CA PHE A 46 -8.15 15.27 5.64
C PHE A 46 -9.24 15.07 6.72
N SER A 47 -10.44 14.62 6.32
CA SER A 47 -11.44 14.12 7.25
C SER A 47 -11.34 12.60 7.46
N CYS A 48 -10.29 11.94 6.94
CA CYS A 48 -10.05 10.52 7.20
C CYS A 48 -9.90 10.25 8.71
N PRO A 49 -10.13 9.01 9.17
CA PRO A 49 -9.89 8.64 10.55
C PRO A 49 -8.45 8.98 10.97
N ARG A 50 -8.28 9.44 12.23
CA ARG A 50 -6.99 9.94 12.75
C ARG A 50 -5.93 8.85 12.88
N ASP A 51 -6.36 7.60 12.98
CA ASP A 51 -5.51 6.41 13.04
C ASP A 51 -5.09 5.90 11.65
N GLU A 52 -5.52 6.54 10.57
CA GLU A 52 -5.02 6.25 9.22
C GLU A 52 -3.84 7.15 8.87
N SER A 53 -2.79 6.54 8.33
CA SER A 53 -1.69 7.26 7.72
C SER A 53 -2.14 7.92 6.41
N LEU A 54 -1.42 8.96 5.97
CA LEU A 54 -1.75 9.70 4.75
C LEU A 54 -0.64 9.57 3.73
N ALA A 55 -0.96 9.57 2.43
CA ALA A 55 0.06 9.66 1.38
C ALA A 55 -0.30 10.63 0.25
N HIS A 56 0.70 11.30 -0.31
CA HIS A 56 0.55 12.09 -1.53
C HIS A 56 1.85 12.18 -2.34
N CYS A 57 1.76 12.61 -3.60
CA CYS A 57 2.92 12.83 -4.47
C CYS A 57 3.51 14.23 -4.27
N ILE A 58 4.84 14.31 -4.24
CA ILE A 58 5.60 15.56 -4.32
C ILE A 58 6.81 15.44 -5.27
N SER A 59 7.47 16.57 -5.48
CA SER A 59 8.78 16.66 -6.14
C SER A 59 9.92 16.69 -5.12
N GLU A 60 11.10 16.25 -5.56
CA GLU A 60 12.36 16.27 -4.79
C GLU A 60 12.72 17.69 -4.29
N ASP A 61 12.34 18.75 -5.01
CA ASP A 61 12.53 20.14 -4.59
C ASP A 61 11.58 20.63 -3.47
N ILE A 62 10.64 19.78 -3.01
CA ILE A 62 9.72 19.99 -1.87
C ILE A 62 9.01 21.36 -1.88
N ARG A 63 8.65 21.86 -3.08
CA ARG A 63 7.98 23.16 -3.20
C ARG A 63 6.57 23.14 -2.59
N MET A 64 5.81 22.09 -2.88
CA MET A 64 4.44 21.85 -2.39
C MET A 64 3.55 23.11 -2.43
N GLY A 65 3.56 23.82 -3.56
CA GLY A 65 2.93 25.15 -3.69
C GLY A 65 1.59 25.17 -4.42
N ALA A 66 1.01 24.00 -4.71
CA ALA A 66 -0.27 23.92 -5.42
C ALA A 66 -1.02 22.62 -5.11
N GLY A 67 -2.33 22.65 -5.34
CA GLY A 67 -3.21 21.50 -5.16
C GLY A 67 -3.18 20.97 -3.73
N ILE A 68 -3.43 19.67 -3.56
CA ILE A 68 -3.49 19.07 -2.23
C ILE A 68 -2.15 19.14 -1.48
N ALA A 69 -1.02 19.16 -2.20
CA ALA A 69 0.31 19.24 -1.59
C ALA A 69 0.52 20.53 -0.78
N GLU A 70 -0.09 21.65 -1.20
CA GLU A 70 -0.07 22.88 -0.42
C GLU A 70 -0.82 22.73 0.91
N ILE A 71 -1.91 21.97 0.92
CA ILE A 71 -2.68 21.69 2.14
C ILE A 71 -1.87 20.78 3.08
N PHE A 72 -1.19 19.75 2.55
CA PHE A 72 -0.25 18.93 3.32
C PHE A 72 0.84 19.79 3.96
N LYS A 73 1.45 20.71 3.20
CA LYS A 73 2.46 21.65 3.70
C LYS A 73 1.92 22.53 4.83
N LYS A 74 0.71 23.07 4.67
CA LYS A 74 0.05 23.93 5.68
C LYS A 74 -0.31 23.16 6.96
N ARG A 75 -0.72 21.89 6.84
CA ARG A 75 -1.17 21.07 7.99
C ARG A 75 -0.04 20.39 8.74
N PHE A 76 0.94 19.82 8.04
CA PHE A 76 1.99 18.98 8.65
C PHE A 76 3.37 19.65 8.68
N GLY A 77 3.61 20.67 7.85
CA GLY A 77 4.84 21.46 7.91
C GLY A 77 6.12 20.65 7.68
N GLU A 78 7.15 20.93 8.50
CA GLU A 78 8.41 20.19 8.60
C GLU A 78 9.19 19.98 7.27
N VAL A 79 9.14 20.98 6.40
CA VAL A 79 9.91 20.98 5.16
C VAL A 79 11.42 20.78 5.37
N PRO A 80 12.08 21.37 6.41
CA PRO A 80 13.48 21.09 6.70
C PRO A 80 13.73 19.59 6.98
N THR A 81 12.94 18.98 7.86
CA THR A 81 13.01 17.54 8.19
C THR A 81 12.87 16.67 6.95
N LEU A 82 11.94 16.99 6.06
CA LEU A 82 11.76 16.27 4.79
C LEU A 82 13.00 16.39 3.87
N LYS A 83 13.63 17.57 3.81
CA LYS A 83 14.83 17.79 2.99
C LYS A 83 16.04 17.04 3.52
N GLU A 84 16.17 16.93 4.85
CA GLU A 84 17.27 16.21 5.49
C GLU A 84 17.28 14.71 5.18
N GLN A 85 16.11 14.13 4.88
CA GLN A 85 15.98 12.74 4.43
C GLN A 85 16.59 12.50 3.04
N LYS A 86 16.84 13.55 2.24
CA LYS A 86 17.50 13.51 0.93
C LYS A 86 16.91 12.47 -0.03
N LYS A 87 15.59 12.31 0.01
CA LYS A 87 14.86 11.35 -0.83
C LYS A 87 14.78 11.83 -2.27
N VAL A 88 15.03 10.93 -3.22
CA VAL A 88 15.04 11.19 -4.66
C VAL A 88 13.85 10.53 -5.36
N PRO A 89 13.54 10.84 -6.64
CA PRO A 89 12.43 10.21 -7.34
C PRO A 89 12.49 8.69 -7.32
N GLY A 90 11.35 8.08 -7.02
CA GLY A 90 11.24 6.64 -6.76
C GLY A 90 11.37 6.26 -5.29
N GLN A 91 11.57 7.21 -4.38
CA GLN A 91 11.58 6.96 -2.94
C GLN A 91 10.43 7.67 -2.22
N CYS A 92 10.24 7.33 -0.95
CA CYS A 92 9.25 7.90 -0.06
C CYS A 92 9.94 8.60 1.12
N ALA A 93 9.62 9.87 1.35
CA ALA A 93 9.94 10.57 2.59
C ALA A 93 8.79 10.40 3.60
N VAL A 94 9.11 10.40 4.89
CA VAL A 94 8.14 10.09 5.95
C VAL A 94 8.21 11.12 7.06
N LEU A 95 7.07 11.63 7.50
CA LEU A 95 6.95 12.32 8.78
C LEU A 95 6.11 11.49 9.73
N THR A 96 6.40 11.61 11.02
CA THR A 96 5.55 11.08 12.09
C THR A 96 4.73 12.22 12.66
N HIS A 97 3.42 12.06 12.76
CA HIS A 97 2.51 13.08 13.28
C HIS A 97 1.34 12.42 14.01
N ASP A 98 1.12 12.76 15.28
CA ASP A 98 0.01 12.24 16.10
C ASP A 98 -0.19 10.71 15.98
N GLN A 99 0.89 9.93 16.17
CA GLN A 99 0.91 8.46 16.13
C GLN A 99 0.63 7.80 14.77
N ARG A 100 0.61 8.57 13.69
CA ARG A 100 0.54 8.05 12.32
C ARG A 100 1.69 8.56 11.47
N PHE A 101 1.79 8.03 10.25
CA PHE A 101 2.78 8.46 9.28
C PHE A 101 2.15 9.30 8.17
N ILE A 102 2.90 10.28 7.70
CA ILE A 102 2.60 11.08 6.51
C ILE A 102 3.65 10.75 5.46
N TYR A 103 3.22 10.10 4.39
CA TYR A 103 4.06 9.61 3.30
C TYR A 103 4.10 10.60 2.13
N TYR A 104 5.32 10.97 1.75
CA TYR A 104 5.63 11.90 0.69
C TYR A 104 6.32 11.15 -0.45
N LEU A 105 5.52 10.71 -1.42
CA LEU A 105 5.99 9.94 -2.58
C LEU A 105 6.77 10.88 -3.52
N ILE A 106 8.09 10.74 -3.58
CA ILE A 106 8.92 11.55 -4.47
C ILE A 106 8.82 10.95 -5.87
N THR A 107 8.11 11.62 -6.77
CA THR A 107 7.78 11.05 -8.09
C THR A 107 8.47 11.77 -9.26
N LYS A 108 9.09 12.92 -8.98
CA LYS A 108 9.74 13.79 -9.98
C LYS A 108 10.78 14.69 -9.32
N LYS A 109 11.76 15.18 -10.09
CA LYS A 109 12.82 16.04 -9.55
C LYS A 109 12.30 17.45 -9.23
N LYS A 110 11.58 18.07 -10.18
CA LYS A 110 11.09 19.45 -10.03
C LYS A 110 9.58 19.53 -10.06
N ALA A 111 9.00 20.49 -9.34
CA ALA A 111 7.54 20.68 -9.30
C ALA A 111 6.92 20.92 -10.70
N SER A 112 7.66 21.55 -11.61
CA SER A 112 7.23 21.82 -12.99
C SER A 112 7.20 20.58 -13.90
N GLN A 113 7.91 19.53 -13.54
CA GLN A 113 7.97 18.29 -14.31
C GLN A 113 6.71 17.44 -14.10
N LYS A 114 6.55 16.42 -14.94
CA LYS A 114 5.56 15.36 -14.78
C LYS A 114 6.25 14.10 -14.27
N PRO A 115 5.62 13.36 -13.35
CA PRO A 115 6.16 12.09 -12.90
C PRO A 115 6.03 11.00 -13.97
N THR A 116 6.75 9.91 -13.79
CA THR A 116 6.59 8.69 -14.58
C THR A 116 5.88 7.62 -13.75
N TYR A 117 5.24 6.65 -14.41
CA TYR A 117 4.65 5.49 -13.72
C TYR A 117 5.71 4.65 -12.99
N ASP A 118 6.93 4.58 -13.51
CA ASP A 118 8.05 3.88 -12.88
C ASP A 118 8.45 4.54 -11.55
N ASN A 119 8.64 5.86 -11.52
CA ASN A 119 8.93 6.57 -10.27
C ASN A 119 7.78 6.45 -9.27
N LEU A 120 6.53 6.51 -9.73
CA LEU A 120 5.37 6.30 -8.87
C LEU A 120 5.41 4.90 -8.24
N ARG A 121 5.60 3.85 -9.04
CA ARG A 121 5.71 2.46 -8.55
C ARG A 121 6.80 2.33 -7.50
N LYS A 122 8.03 2.76 -7.81
CA LYS A 122 9.17 2.68 -6.89
C LYS A 122 8.89 3.40 -5.58
N SER A 123 8.29 4.59 -5.64
CA SER A 123 7.94 5.34 -4.43
C SER A 123 6.88 4.63 -3.58
N LEU A 124 5.93 3.93 -4.21
CA LEU A 124 4.92 3.12 -3.52
C LEU A 124 5.54 1.85 -2.91
N GLU A 125 6.53 1.24 -3.57
CA GLU A 125 7.29 0.09 -3.04
C GLU A 125 8.15 0.50 -1.81
N ASP A 126 8.78 1.67 -1.85
CA ASP A 126 9.52 2.24 -0.71
C ASP A 126 8.54 2.55 0.45
N MET A 127 7.39 3.14 0.16
CA MET A 127 6.31 3.36 1.14
C MET A 127 5.81 2.04 1.74
N LYS A 128 5.55 1.02 0.91
CA LYS A 128 5.11 -0.31 1.35
C LYS A 128 6.11 -0.91 2.34
N SER A 129 7.40 -0.82 2.03
CA SER A 129 8.47 -1.35 2.88
C SER A 129 8.42 -0.71 4.27
N HIS A 130 8.27 0.62 4.33
CA HIS A 130 8.09 1.32 5.61
C HIS A 130 6.79 0.90 6.32
N CYS A 131 5.69 0.72 5.60
CA CYS A 131 4.40 0.32 6.20
C CYS A 131 4.53 -1.03 6.90
N LEU A 132 5.12 -2.03 6.23
CA LEU A 132 5.33 -3.36 6.78
C LEU A 132 6.25 -3.34 8.02
N GLN A 133 7.32 -2.56 7.98
CA GLN A 133 8.26 -2.43 9.10
C GLN A 133 7.63 -1.79 10.34
N ASN A 134 6.61 -0.94 10.17
CA ASN A 134 6.02 -0.14 11.24
C ASN A 134 4.56 -0.54 11.55
N GLY A 135 4.09 -1.68 11.03
CA GLY A 135 2.73 -2.17 11.30
C GLY A 135 1.62 -1.27 10.75
N VAL A 136 1.88 -0.48 9.70
CA VAL A 136 0.86 0.39 9.08
C VAL A 136 0.01 -0.43 8.14
N SER A 137 -1.27 -0.57 8.47
CA SER A 137 -2.25 -1.34 7.69
C SER A 137 -3.31 -0.49 7.00
N ARG A 138 -3.39 0.82 7.30
CA ARG A 138 -4.43 1.71 6.74
C ARG A 138 -3.86 3.04 6.28
N ILE A 139 -4.09 3.34 5.01
CA ILE A 139 -3.56 4.54 4.35
C ILE A 139 -4.68 5.24 3.57
N SER A 140 -4.87 6.53 3.83
CA SER A 140 -5.77 7.41 3.11
C SER A 140 -4.99 8.24 2.08
N ILE A 141 -5.45 8.24 0.83
CA ILE A 141 -4.79 8.92 -0.29
C ILE A 141 -5.79 9.72 -1.14
N PRO A 142 -5.37 10.81 -1.80
CA PRO A 142 -6.15 11.37 -2.90
C PRO A 142 -5.99 10.50 -4.16
N ARG A 143 -6.57 10.92 -5.29
CA ARG A 143 -6.18 10.37 -6.61
C ARG A 143 -4.76 10.79 -7.00
N ILE A 144 -3.76 10.15 -6.38
CA ILE A 144 -2.34 10.46 -6.53
C ILE A 144 -1.88 10.44 -7.99
N GLY A 145 -1.00 11.38 -8.36
CA GLY A 145 -0.46 11.50 -9.71
C GLY A 145 -1.42 11.96 -10.82
N CYS A 146 -2.73 12.11 -10.57
CA CYS A 146 -3.72 12.26 -11.65
C CYS A 146 -4.16 13.71 -11.97
N GLY A 147 -3.92 14.66 -11.06
CA GLY A 147 -4.28 16.07 -11.25
C GLY A 147 -3.26 16.83 -12.11
N LEU A 148 -2.51 17.74 -11.48
CA LEU A 148 -1.44 18.51 -12.14
C LEU A 148 -0.33 17.63 -12.74
N ASP A 149 -0.21 16.40 -12.27
CA ASP A 149 0.79 15.40 -12.67
C ASP A 149 0.38 14.57 -13.89
N ARG A 150 -0.90 14.63 -14.30
CA ARG A 150 -1.42 14.08 -15.57
C ARG A 150 -1.27 12.56 -15.78
N LEU A 151 -0.97 11.78 -14.75
CA LEU A 151 -1.12 10.32 -14.83
C LEU A 151 -2.60 9.94 -14.92
N GLN A 152 -2.87 8.75 -15.45
CA GLN A 152 -4.23 8.24 -15.59
C GLN A 152 -4.56 7.36 -14.39
N TRP A 153 -5.68 7.64 -13.72
CA TRP A 153 -6.08 6.92 -12.52
C TRP A 153 -6.22 5.41 -12.76
N SER A 154 -6.73 5.00 -13.92
CA SER A 154 -6.85 3.58 -14.30
C SER A 154 -5.51 2.83 -14.26
N LYS A 155 -4.41 3.48 -14.64
CA LYS A 155 -3.06 2.91 -14.55
C LYS A 155 -2.50 2.99 -13.13
N VAL A 156 -2.77 4.09 -12.43
CA VAL A 156 -2.35 4.27 -11.04
C VAL A 156 -2.98 3.22 -10.12
N SER A 157 -4.28 2.93 -10.28
CA SER A 157 -4.97 1.91 -9.47
C SER A 157 -4.41 0.50 -9.73
N GLN A 158 -4.04 0.18 -10.97
CA GLN A 158 -3.36 -1.09 -11.30
C GLN A 158 -1.98 -1.18 -10.65
N ILE A 159 -1.24 -0.07 -10.57
CA ILE A 159 0.05 -0.05 -9.87
C ILE A 159 -0.14 -0.27 -8.37
N LEU A 160 -1.15 0.38 -7.76
CA LEU A 160 -1.49 0.16 -6.36
C LEU A 160 -1.80 -1.33 -6.09
N GLU A 161 -2.66 -1.93 -6.91
CA GLU A 161 -2.95 -3.35 -6.82
C GLU A 161 -1.68 -4.21 -6.91
N GLN A 162 -0.86 -4.01 -7.94
CA GLN A 162 0.36 -4.80 -8.12
C GLN A 162 1.37 -4.67 -6.98
N VAL A 163 1.48 -3.48 -6.37
CA VAL A 163 2.41 -3.23 -5.27
C VAL A 163 1.91 -3.84 -3.96
N PHE A 164 0.61 -3.71 -3.68
CA PHE A 164 0.03 -4.03 -2.37
C PHE A 164 -0.69 -5.38 -2.30
N LYS A 165 -0.93 -6.07 -3.43
CA LYS A 165 -1.76 -7.28 -3.47
C LYS A 165 -1.42 -8.41 -2.49
N GLU A 166 -0.14 -8.52 -2.12
CA GLU A 166 0.38 -9.53 -1.20
C GLU A 166 0.57 -8.96 0.22
N THR A 167 -0.27 -8.00 0.62
CA THR A 167 -0.25 -7.39 1.96
C THR A 167 -1.65 -7.24 2.50
N ASN A 168 -1.79 -7.05 3.81
CA ASN A 168 -3.04 -6.72 4.48
C ASN A 168 -3.32 -5.19 4.53
N ILE A 169 -2.65 -4.40 3.68
CA ILE A 169 -2.77 -2.94 3.67
C ILE A 169 -4.07 -2.54 2.95
N THR A 170 -4.88 -1.74 3.63
CA THR A 170 -6.04 -1.05 3.05
C THR A 170 -5.66 0.35 2.60
N ILE A 171 -5.98 0.68 1.35
CA ILE A 171 -5.84 2.01 0.79
C ILE A 171 -7.23 2.60 0.52
N THR A 172 -7.52 3.74 1.13
CA THR A 172 -8.79 4.48 0.93
C THR A 172 -8.53 5.71 0.07
N VAL A 173 -9.17 5.77 -1.10
CA VAL A 173 -9.01 6.85 -2.07
C VAL A 173 -10.12 7.87 -1.92
N TYR A 174 -9.74 9.10 -1.58
CA TYR A 174 -10.67 10.22 -1.44
C TYR A 174 -10.78 11.01 -2.74
N SER A 175 -12.00 11.43 -3.06
CA SER A 175 -12.31 12.36 -4.15
C SER A 175 -13.36 13.37 -3.68
N LEU A 176 -13.16 14.65 -3.98
CA LEU A 176 -14.18 15.66 -3.70
C LEU A 176 -15.44 15.41 -4.55
N PRO A 177 -16.64 15.77 -4.05
CA PRO A 177 -17.86 15.70 -4.83
C PRO A 177 -17.75 16.53 -6.11
N LYS A 178 -18.34 16.05 -7.21
CA LYS A 178 -18.44 16.84 -8.45
C LYS A 178 -19.32 18.06 -8.16
N LYS A 179 -18.86 19.25 -8.52
CA LYS A 179 -19.75 20.43 -8.55
C LYS A 179 -20.79 20.20 -9.64
N GLU A 180 -22.06 20.29 -9.31
CA GLU A 180 -23.13 20.33 -10.31
C GLU A 180 -22.99 21.63 -11.13
N GLU A 181 -22.96 21.51 -12.46
CA GLU A 181 -22.92 22.68 -13.35
C GLU A 181 -24.28 23.38 -13.32
N THR A 182 -24.34 24.55 -12.69
CA THR A 182 -25.54 25.39 -12.74
C THR A 182 -25.69 25.95 -14.16
N THR A 183 -26.61 25.38 -14.94
CA THR A 183 -26.97 25.90 -16.26
C THR A 183 -27.73 27.20 -16.06
N VAL A 184 -27.04 28.35 -16.11
CA VAL A 184 -27.71 29.65 -16.19
C VAL A 184 -28.26 29.78 -17.61
N MET A 185 -29.56 29.53 -17.76
CA MET A 185 -30.28 29.87 -18.99
C MET A 185 -30.11 31.38 -19.23
N LYS A 186 -29.40 31.74 -20.31
CA LYS A 186 -29.38 33.12 -20.81
C LYS A 186 -30.74 33.39 -21.44
N GLU A 187 -31.60 34.09 -20.71
CA GLU A 187 -32.82 34.66 -21.27
C GLU A 187 -32.43 35.90 -22.08
N ASN A 188 -32.66 35.81 -23.39
CA ASN A 188 -32.44 36.88 -24.36
C ASN A 188 -33.41 38.04 -24.07
N MET A 189 -32.87 39.23 -23.79
CA MET A 189 -33.66 40.46 -23.88
C MET A 189 -33.36 41.11 -25.23
N ARG A 190 -34.41 41.19 -26.04
CA ARG A 190 -34.47 41.88 -27.33
C ARG A 190 -34.15 43.36 -27.20
#